data_AF-A0AAF0BIU1-F1
#
_entry.id   AF-A0AAF0BIU1-F1
#
_cell.length_a   1.000
_cell.length_b   1.000
_cell.length_c   1.000
_cell.angle_alpha   90.00
_cell.angle_beta   90.00
_cell.angle_gamma   90.00
#
_symmetry.space_group_name_H-M   'P 1'
#
loop_
_entity.id
_entity.type
_entity.pdbx_description
1 polymer ?
#
loop_
_entity_poly.entity_id
_entity_poly.type
_entity_poly.pdbx_seq_one_letter_code
_entity_poly.pdbx_strand_id
1 'polypeptide(L)'
;MTVARSHMIDCQLRPNEVNDERLIAAIRSVPREHFVPKAKRSVAYVDEDIAIGEGRYLMEPMVFARLLTEADVQSSDVVLDIGGATGYSAAVIAGLAEAVVALEEDKKLAAAAEKKLGELEIINTAVVQGAHAEGVAKQGPFDVIFIGGLVEEVPQALLKQLADGGRLVCVREKDGVGRAHIVTREDGQFAARDLFDANVPPIPGFAKPAGFVF
;
A
#
# COMPACT_ATOMS: atom_id res chain seq x y z
N MET A 1 3.85 -23.75 -3.82
CA MET A 1 4.07 -22.79 -2.71
C MET A 1 5.51 -22.88 -2.28
N THR A 2 6.25 -21.77 -2.28
CA THR A 2 7.69 -21.73 -1.95
C THR A 2 7.87 -21.75 -0.44
N VAL A 3 8.83 -22.54 0.08
CA VAL A 3 9.14 -22.63 1.53
C VAL A 3 9.41 -21.25 2.14
N ALA A 4 10.06 -20.36 1.39
CA ALA A 4 10.34 -18.98 1.81
C ALA A 4 9.07 -18.16 2.10
N ARG A 5 7.99 -18.36 1.33
CA ARG A 5 6.71 -17.66 1.56
C ARG A 5 6.06 -18.10 2.87
N SER A 6 6.08 -19.41 3.15
CA SER A 6 5.57 -19.93 4.42
C SER A 6 6.39 -19.38 5.59
N HIS A 7 7.72 -19.39 5.49
CA HIS A 7 8.59 -18.87 6.54
C HIS A 7 8.38 -17.36 6.79
N MET A 8 8.18 -16.55 5.75
CA MET A 8 7.81 -15.15 5.92
C MET A 8 6.53 -15.01 6.75
N ILE A 9 5.48 -15.79 6.45
CA ILE A 9 4.21 -15.75 7.19
C ILE A 9 4.41 -16.22 8.64
N ASP A 10 5.00 -17.40 8.84
CA ASP A 10 5.03 -18.08 10.13
C ASP A 10 6.07 -17.47 11.09
N CYS A 11 7.17 -16.94 10.56
CA CYS A 11 8.28 -16.43 11.36
C CYS A 11 8.37 -14.90 11.40
N GLN A 12 7.72 -14.17 10.49
CA GLN A 12 7.75 -12.70 10.46
C GLN A 12 6.36 -12.10 10.71
N LEU A 13 5.34 -12.53 9.95
CA LEU A 13 4.01 -11.88 10.05
C LEU A 13 3.25 -12.24 11.33
N ARG A 14 3.02 -13.54 11.59
CA ARG A 14 2.27 -13.97 12.79
C ARG A 14 2.91 -13.51 14.11
N PRO A 15 4.25 -13.56 14.28
CA PRO A 15 4.89 -13.05 15.49
C PRO A 15 4.70 -11.54 15.69
N ASN A 16 4.46 -10.78 14.61
CA ASN A 16 4.20 -9.34 14.64
C ASN A 16 2.70 -9.00 14.54
N GLU A 17 1.87 -9.84 15.17
CA GLU A 17 0.42 -9.63 15.38
C GLU A 17 -0.45 -9.64 14.11
N VAL A 18 0.10 -10.02 12.96
CA VAL A 18 -0.69 -10.24 11.73
C VAL A 18 -1.36 -11.62 11.82
N ASN A 19 -2.58 -11.65 12.37
CA ASN A 19 -3.32 -12.87 12.66
C ASN A 19 -4.61 -13.04 11.85
N ASP A 20 -5.02 -12.03 11.07
CA ASP A 20 -6.18 -12.17 10.18
C ASP A 20 -5.91 -13.22 9.10
N GLU A 21 -6.68 -14.31 9.16
CA GLU A 21 -6.55 -15.43 8.21
C GLU A 21 -6.95 -15.03 6.78
N ARG A 22 -7.81 -14.00 6.59
CA ARG A 22 -8.11 -13.47 5.25
C ARG A 22 -6.87 -12.81 4.65
N LEU A 23 -6.23 -11.91 5.40
CA LEU A 23 -4.97 -11.27 4.99
C LEU A 23 -3.85 -12.28 4.76
N ILE A 24 -3.66 -13.25 5.66
CA ILE A 24 -2.66 -14.31 5.50
C ILE A 24 -2.93 -15.13 4.24
N ALA A 25 -4.18 -15.48 3.97
CA ALA A 25 -4.54 -16.22 2.76
C ALA A 25 -4.26 -15.42 1.48
N ALA A 26 -4.57 -14.11 1.47
CA ALA A 26 -4.27 -13.22 0.36
C ALA A 26 -2.75 -13.06 0.12
N ILE A 27 -1.96 -12.82 1.17
CA ILE A 27 -0.49 -12.78 1.06
C ILE A 27 0.07 -14.12 0.58
N ARG A 28 -0.51 -15.24 1.04
CA ARG A 28 -0.09 -16.58 0.64
C ARG A 28 -0.40 -16.89 -0.82
N SER A 29 -1.50 -16.39 -1.38
CA SER A 29 -1.86 -16.67 -2.78
C SER A 29 -1.00 -15.89 -3.77
N VAL A 30 -0.63 -14.65 -3.45
CA VAL A 30 0.11 -13.76 -4.35
C VAL A 30 1.62 -14.08 -4.38
N PRO A 31 2.21 -14.40 -5.55
CA PRO A 31 3.64 -14.67 -5.66
C PRO A 31 4.48 -13.40 -5.65
N ARG A 32 4.85 -12.93 -4.44
CA ARG A 32 5.67 -11.73 -4.22
C ARG A 32 6.95 -11.68 -5.07
N GLU A 33 7.57 -12.83 -5.35
CA GLU A 33 8.76 -12.93 -6.20
C GLU A 33 8.52 -12.57 -7.68
N HIS A 34 7.27 -12.56 -8.14
CA HIS A 34 6.94 -12.08 -9.49
C HIS A 34 6.94 -10.55 -9.58
N PHE A 35 6.82 -9.87 -8.44
CA PHE A 35 6.71 -8.41 -8.38
C PHE A 35 8.07 -7.71 -8.35
N VAL A 36 9.14 -8.40 -8.00
CA VAL A 36 10.51 -7.85 -7.95
C VAL A 36 11.34 -8.17 -9.21
N PRO A 37 12.44 -7.42 -9.48
CA PRO A 37 13.38 -7.76 -10.54
C PRO A 37 13.92 -9.19 -10.42
N LYS A 38 14.23 -9.83 -11.55
CA LYS A 38 14.68 -11.25 -11.59
C LYS A 38 15.84 -11.54 -10.64
N ALA A 39 16.80 -10.61 -10.53
CA ALA A 39 17.97 -10.75 -9.65
C ALA A 39 17.64 -10.71 -8.15
N LYS A 40 16.48 -10.18 -7.76
CA LYS A 40 16.05 -10.03 -6.36
C LYS A 40 14.99 -11.05 -5.93
N ARG A 41 14.61 -11.98 -6.81
CA ARG A 41 13.56 -12.98 -6.49
C ARG A 41 13.92 -13.89 -5.32
N SER A 42 15.19 -14.21 -5.15
CA SER A 42 15.67 -15.03 -4.03
C SER A 42 15.49 -14.35 -2.67
N VAL A 43 15.43 -13.02 -2.64
CA VAL A 43 15.24 -12.21 -1.43
C VAL A 43 13.86 -11.59 -1.37
N ALA A 44 12.90 -12.00 -2.22
CA ALA A 44 11.57 -11.39 -2.25
C ALA A 44 10.78 -11.49 -0.93
N TYR A 45 11.19 -12.40 -0.05
CA TYR A 45 10.51 -12.77 1.21
C TYR A 45 11.31 -12.41 2.47
N VAL A 46 12.43 -11.67 2.31
CA VAL A 46 13.08 -11.07 3.48
C VAL A 46 12.27 -9.87 3.94
N ASP A 47 12.36 -9.56 5.23
CA ASP A 47 11.70 -8.39 5.81
C ASP A 47 12.51 -7.13 5.56
N GLU A 48 12.59 -6.72 4.28
CA GLU A 48 13.28 -5.51 3.84
C GLU A 48 12.56 -4.89 2.62
N ASP A 49 12.74 -3.57 2.44
CA ASP A 49 12.29 -2.87 1.25
C ASP A 49 13.13 -3.22 0.02
N ILE A 50 12.45 -3.65 -1.05
CA ILE A 50 13.15 -4.14 -2.24
C ILE A 50 13.05 -3.11 -3.35
N ALA A 51 14.18 -2.48 -3.72
CA ALA A 51 14.19 -1.55 -4.86
C ALA A 51 13.77 -2.28 -6.15
N ILE A 52 12.76 -1.74 -6.84
CA ILE A 52 12.15 -2.32 -8.05
C ILE A 52 12.44 -1.52 -9.33
N GLY A 53 13.04 -0.33 -9.20
CA GLY A 53 13.41 0.55 -10.31
C GLY A 53 12.69 1.91 -10.24
N GLU A 54 13.13 2.88 -11.03
CA GLU A 54 12.52 4.22 -11.14
C GLU A 54 12.33 4.94 -9.79
N GLY A 55 13.26 4.73 -8.85
CA GLY A 55 13.19 5.30 -7.49
C GLY A 55 12.12 4.68 -6.58
N ARG A 56 11.44 3.61 -7.03
CA ARG A 56 10.39 2.92 -6.28
C ARG A 56 10.89 1.64 -5.61
N TYR A 57 10.17 1.29 -4.55
CA TYR A 57 10.47 0.14 -3.69
C TYR A 57 9.20 -0.67 -3.48
N LEU A 58 9.37 -1.99 -3.33
CA LEU A 58 8.35 -2.87 -2.81
C LEU A 58 8.50 -2.91 -1.29
N MET A 59 7.48 -2.41 -0.58
CA MET A 59 7.45 -2.28 0.88
C MET A 59 7.75 -3.60 1.58
N GLU A 60 8.52 -3.55 2.66
CA GLU A 60 8.81 -4.72 3.50
C GLU A 60 7.51 -5.45 3.95
N PRO A 61 7.49 -6.81 3.92
CA PRO A 61 6.31 -7.61 4.25
C PRO A 61 5.65 -7.28 5.59
N MET A 62 6.43 -7.08 6.66
CA MET A 62 5.88 -6.86 8.00
C MET A 62 5.11 -5.54 8.09
N VAL A 63 5.72 -4.42 7.66
CA VAL A 63 5.04 -3.11 7.67
C VAL A 63 3.82 -3.13 6.76
N PHE A 64 3.94 -3.70 5.56
CA PHE A 64 2.83 -3.84 4.63
C PHE A 64 1.65 -4.59 5.26
N ALA A 65 1.90 -5.76 5.86
CA ALA A 65 0.85 -6.58 6.45
C ALA A 65 0.24 -5.94 7.70
N ARG A 66 1.03 -5.27 8.55
CA ARG A 66 0.52 -4.55 9.72
C ARG A 66 -0.33 -3.34 9.33
N LEU A 67 0.06 -2.58 8.31
CA LEU A 67 -0.77 -1.50 7.78
C LEU A 67 -2.12 -2.02 7.25
N LEU A 68 -2.13 -3.15 6.54
CA LEU A 68 -3.38 -3.77 6.08
C LEU A 68 -4.22 -4.34 7.23
N THR A 69 -3.59 -4.84 8.29
CA THR A 69 -4.28 -5.29 9.51
C THR A 69 -5.01 -4.12 10.17
N GLU A 70 -4.34 -2.97 10.32
CA GLU A 70 -4.91 -1.76 10.91
C GLU A 70 -5.93 -1.08 9.99
N ALA A 71 -5.78 -1.26 8.67
CA ALA A 71 -6.78 -0.84 7.70
C ALA A 71 -8.06 -1.70 7.76
N ASP A 72 -8.03 -2.90 8.34
CA ASP A 72 -9.19 -3.78 8.51
C ASP A 72 -10.05 -3.91 7.23
N VAL A 73 -9.43 -4.24 6.09
CA VAL A 73 -10.10 -4.21 4.77
C VAL A 73 -11.26 -5.21 4.69
N GLN A 74 -12.47 -4.71 4.43
CA GLN A 74 -13.69 -5.49 4.31
C GLN A 74 -13.95 -5.91 2.86
N SER A 75 -14.69 -7.01 2.68
CA SER A 75 -14.99 -7.57 1.36
C SER A 75 -15.89 -6.69 0.48
N SER A 76 -16.53 -5.68 1.07
CA SER A 76 -17.34 -4.66 0.37
C SER A 76 -16.57 -3.37 0.11
N ASP A 77 -15.32 -3.27 0.57
CA ASP A 77 -14.57 -2.01 0.46
C ASP A 77 -14.13 -1.76 -0.98
N VAL A 78 -14.19 -0.49 -1.39
CA VAL A 78 -13.50 0.03 -2.57
C VAL A 78 -12.20 0.70 -2.11
N VAL A 79 -11.06 0.17 -2.57
CA VAL A 79 -9.74 0.57 -2.09
C VAL A 79 -8.97 1.36 -3.14
N LEU A 80 -8.37 2.48 -2.75
CA LEU A 80 -7.36 3.19 -3.53
C LEU A 80 -5.96 2.77 -3.04
N ASP A 81 -5.23 2.02 -3.87
CA ASP A 81 -3.82 1.66 -3.64
C ASP A 81 -2.93 2.68 -4.35
N ILE A 82 -2.32 3.59 -3.60
CA ILE A 82 -1.45 4.64 -4.12
C ILE A 82 0.00 4.17 -4.07
N GLY A 83 0.64 4.17 -5.24
CA GLY A 83 2.03 3.83 -5.35
C GLY A 83 2.31 2.34 -5.21
N GLY A 84 1.39 1.48 -5.60
CA GLY A 84 1.60 0.02 -5.63
C GLY A 84 2.69 -0.44 -6.61
N ALA A 85 3.24 0.49 -7.41
CA ALA A 85 4.37 0.31 -8.33
C ALA A 85 4.18 -0.86 -9.30
N THR A 86 4.70 -2.06 -8.98
CA THR A 86 4.50 -3.23 -9.85
C THR A 86 3.22 -4.02 -9.55
N GLY A 87 2.39 -3.56 -8.61
CA GLY A 87 1.04 -4.08 -8.35
C GLY A 87 0.94 -5.17 -7.28
N TYR A 88 1.96 -5.38 -6.44
CA TYR A 88 1.90 -6.40 -5.39
C TYR A 88 0.86 -6.07 -4.31
N SER A 89 0.87 -4.83 -3.83
CA SER A 89 -0.11 -4.34 -2.85
C SER A 89 -1.52 -4.47 -3.40
N ALA A 90 -1.75 -3.94 -4.60
CA ALA A 90 -3.03 -4.08 -5.31
C ALA A 90 -3.47 -5.55 -5.43
N ALA A 91 -2.57 -6.46 -5.81
CA ALA A 91 -2.88 -7.88 -5.94
C ALA A 91 -3.31 -8.54 -4.61
N VAL A 92 -2.66 -8.17 -3.51
CA VAL A 92 -3.02 -8.68 -2.18
C VAL A 92 -4.35 -8.07 -1.70
N ILE A 93 -4.51 -6.76 -1.84
CA ILE A 93 -5.73 -6.03 -1.45
C ILE A 93 -6.94 -6.53 -2.25
N ALA A 94 -6.76 -6.87 -3.52
CA ALA A 94 -7.80 -7.43 -4.39
C ALA A 94 -8.39 -8.74 -3.87
N GLY A 95 -7.61 -9.51 -3.10
CA GLY A 95 -8.10 -10.72 -2.41
C GLY A 95 -8.90 -10.45 -1.14
N LEU A 96 -8.96 -9.19 -0.69
CA LEU A 96 -9.63 -8.76 0.55
C LEU A 96 -10.86 -7.89 0.30
N ALA A 97 -10.83 -7.08 -0.75
CA ALA A 97 -11.77 -6.00 -1.06
C ALA A 97 -12.71 -6.32 -2.23
N GLU A 98 -13.76 -5.51 -2.41
CA GLU A 98 -14.66 -5.62 -3.56
C GLU A 98 -13.94 -5.18 -4.85
N ALA A 99 -13.31 -4.00 -4.80
CA ALA A 99 -12.60 -3.42 -5.92
C ALA A 99 -11.37 -2.63 -5.49
N VAL A 100 -10.35 -2.60 -6.36
CA VAL A 100 -9.10 -1.87 -6.12
C VAL A 100 -8.80 -0.93 -7.29
N VAL A 101 -8.49 0.31 -6.98
CA VAL A 101 -7.94 1.29 -7.92
C VAL A 101 -6.47 1.46 -7.57
N ALA A 102 -5.57 0.97 -8.43
CA ALA A 102 -4.13 1.08 -8.26
C ALA A 102 -3.61 2.33 -9.00
N LEU A 103 -3.22 3.37 -8.26
CA LEU A 103 -2.72 4.63 -8.79
C LEU A 103 -1.19 4.63 -8.83
N GLU A 104 -0.60 4.89 -10.00
CA GLU A 104 0.84 5.00 -10.17
C GLU A 104 1.21 6.16 -11.13
N GLU A 105 2.21 6.95 -10.75
CA GLU A 105 2.72 8.07 -11.56
C GLU A 105 3.56 7.59 -12.75
N ASP A 106 4.47 6.64 -12.51
CA ASP A 106 5.37 6.14 -13.54
C ASP A 106 4.66 5.21 -14.52
N LYS A 107 4.67 5.60 -15.80
CA LYS A 107 4.00 4.86 -16.87
C LYS A 107 4.50 3.43 -17.04
N LYS A 108 5.80 3.17 -16.85
CA LYS A 108 6.37 1.83 -17.04
C LYS A 108 5.95 0.92 -15.89
N LEU A 109 5.93 1.44 -14.66
CA LEU A 109 5.47 0.71 -13.48
C LEU A 109 3.97 0.41 -13.58
N ALA A 110 3.15 1.39 -13.97
CA ALA A 110 1.71 1.19 -14.21
C ALA A 110 1.46 0.07 -15.24
N ALA A 111 2.14 0.10 -16.39
CA ALA A 111 2.02 -0.94 -17.41
C ALA A 111 2.52 -2.33 -16.91
N ALA A 112 3.56 -2.35 -16.07
CA ALA A 112 4.05 -3.58 -15.47
C ALA A 112 3.06 -4.16 -14.45
N ALA A 113 2.39 -3.31 -13.68
CA ALA A 113 1.34 -3.71 -12.75
C ALA A 113 0.15 -4.31 -13.50
N GLU A 114 -0.38 -3.61 -14.52
CA GLU A 114 -1.50 -4.08 -15.33
C GLU A 114 -1.21 -5.46 -15.95
N LYS A 115 0.00 -5.62 -16.51
CA LYS A 115 0.43 -6.91 -17.06
C LYS A 115 0.47 -8.01 -16.01
N LYS A 116 1.08 -7.77 -14.84
CA LYS A 116 1.23 -8.78 -13.78
C LYS A 116 -0.12 -9.16 -13.16
N LEU A 117 -1.00 -8.19 -12.95
CA LEU A 117 -2.35 -8.42 -12.45
C LEU A 117 -3.15 -9.28 -13.45
N GLY A 118 -3.03 -9.01 -14.75
CA GLY A 118 -3.62 -9.83 -15.82
C GLY A 118 -3.05 -11.25 -15.89
N GLU A 119 -1.73 -11.43 -15.73
CA GLU A 119 -1.08 -12.75 -15.66
C GLU A 119 -1.55 -13.58 -14.46
N LEU A 120 -2.00 -12.92 -13.39
CA LEU A 120 -2.55 -13.55 -12.19
C LEU A 120 -4.09 -13.64 -12.20
N GLU A 121 -4.74 -13.25 -13.31
CA GLU A 121 -6.19 -13.26 -13.49
C GLU A 121 -6.94 -12.44 -12.42
N ILE A 122 -6.33 -11.37 -11.93
CA ILE A 122 -6.94 -10.46 -10.96
C ILE A 122 -7.82 -9.46 -11.72
N ILE A 123 -9.14 -9.63 -11.61
CA ILE A 123 -10.13 -8.92 -12.43
C ILE A 123 -10.78 -7.71 -11.75
N ASN A 124 -10.73 -7.63 -10.42
CA ASN A 124 -11.34 -6.54 -9.63
C ASN A 124 -10.35 -5.42 -9.31
N THR A 125 -9.30 -5.26 -10.13
CA THR A 125 -8.31 -4.18 -9.98
C THR A 125 -8.18 -3.38 -11.27
N ALA A 126 -8.29 -2.06 -11.17
CA ALA A 126 -8.03 -1.14 -12.28
C ALA A 126 -6.73 -0.35 -12.02
N VAL A 127 -5.81 -0.35 -12.97
CA VAL A 127 -4.59 0.46 -12.89
C VAL A 127 -4.84 1.82 -13.53
N VAL A 128 -4.56 2.89 -12.79
CA VAL A 128 -4.75 4.28 -13.23
C VAL A 128 -3.41 4.98 -13.19
N GLN A 129 -3.05 5.64 -14.30
CA GLN A 129 -1.88 6.52 -14.32
C GLN A 129 -2.30 7.93 -13.88
N GLY A 130 -1.61 8.50 -12.89
CA GLY A 130 -1.89 9.85 -12.40
C GLY A 130 -1.02 10.26 -11.22
N ALA A 131 -1.10 11.54 -10.83
CA ALA A 131 -0.34 12.08 -9.70
C ALA A 131 -0.84 11.48 -8.37
N HIS A 132 0.08 10.94 -7.57
CA HIS A 132 -0.26 10.27 -6.31
C HIS A 132 -1.00 11.20 -5.34
N ALA A 133 -0.54 12.45 -5.23
CA ALA A 133 -1.12 13.44 -4.33
C ALA A 133 -2.53 13.89 -4.72
N GLU A 134 -2.94 13.70 -5.97
CA GLU A 134 -4.27 14.04 -6.48
C GLU A 134 -5.28 12.92 -6.27
N GLY A 135 -4.83 11.68 -6.08
CA GLY A 135 -5.70 10.50 -5.98
C GLY A 135 -6.48 10.26 -7.28
N VAL A 136 -7.67 9.64 -7.16
CA VAL A 136 -8.55 9.34 -8.30
C VAL A 136 -9.98 9.76 -7.96
N ALA A 137 -10.20 11.06 -7.78
CA ALA A 137 -11.47 11.59 -7.29
C ALA A 137 -12.71 11.18 -8.11
N LYS A 138 -12.54 10.87 -9.40
CA LYS A 138 -13.63 10.41 -10.29
C LYS A 138 -14.11 8.98 -9.98
N GLN A 139 -13.33 8.20 -9.24
CA GLN A 139 -13.63 6.81 -8.88
C GLN A 139 -13.87 6.63 -7.37
N GLY A 140 -13.78 7.73 -6.60
CA GLY A 140 -14.17 7.74 -5.19
C GLY A 140 -15.68 7.95 -5.00
N PRO A 141 -16.16 7.95 -3.74
CA PRO A 141 -15.36 7.85 -2.52
C PRO A 141 -14.79 6.44 -2.29
N PHE A 142 -13.70 6.35 -1.52
CA PHE A 142 -13.00 5.11 -1.18
C PHE A 142 -13.18 4.77 0.30
N ASP A 143 -13.43 3.51 0.61
CA ASP A 143 -13.52 3.02 1.99
C ASP A 143 -12.12 2.89 2.61
N VAL A 144 -11.12 2.55 1.79
CA VAL A 144 -9.72 2.50 2.22
C VAL A 144 -8.83 3.22 1.22
N ILE A 145 -7.91 4.04 1.72
CA ILE A 145 -6.79 4.57 0.93
C ILE A 145 -5.50 4.02 1.54
N PHE A 146 -4.73 3.26 0.76
CA PHE A 146 -3.43 2.74 1.16
C PHE A 146 -2.33 3.50 0.41
N ILE A 147 -1.30 4.00 1.11
CA ILE A 147 -0.14 4.63 0.49
C ILE A 147 1.10 3.74 0.68
N GLY A 148 1.62 3.22 -0.43
CA GLY A 148 2.74 2.28 -0.48
C GLY A 148 4.13 2.89 -0.31
N GLY A 149 4.29 3.88 0.57
CA GLY A 149 5.58 4.49 0.89
C GLY A 149 5.50 5.57 1.96
N LEU A 150 6.66 6.16 2.29
CA LEU A 150 6.75 7.22 3.29
C LEU A 150 6.28 8.55 2.70
N VAL A 151 5.40 9.24 3.44
CA VAL A 151 4.89 10.58 3.13
C VAL A 151 5.29 11.57 4.22
N GLU A 152 5.63 12.81 3.87
CA GLU A 152 5.87 13.83 4.90
C GLU A 152 4.56 14.46 5.41
N GLU A 153 3.59 14.60 4.51
CA GLU A 153 2.26 15.12 4.79
C GLU A 153 1.22 14.41 3.91
N VAL A 154 0.09 14.03 4.53
CA VAL A 154 -1.04 13.43 3.81
C VAL A 154 -1.85 14.56 3.15
N PRO A 155 -1.97 14.61 1.81
CA PRO A 155 -2.69 15.67 1.13
C PRO A 155 -4.18 15.67 1.48
N GLN A 156 -4.73 16.85 1.77
CA GLN A 156 -6.17 17.01 2.00
C GLN A 156 -7.03 16.52 0.81
N ALA A 157 -6.47 16.55 -0.40
CA ALA A 157 -7.13 16.01 -1.60
C ALA A 157 -7.45 14.52 -1.49
N LEU A 158 -6.58 13.73 -0.83
CA LEU A 158 -6.83 12.31 -0.58
C LEU A 158 -7.86 12.11 0.53
N LEU A 159 -7.76 12.88 1.62
CA LEU A 159 -8.74 12.81 2.72
C LEU A 159 -10.17 13.10 2.25
N LYS A 160 -10.34 14.06 1.32
CA LYS A 160 -11.64 14.37 0.72
C LYS A 160 -12.23 13.23 -0.11
N GLN A 161 -11.41 12.27 -0.53
CA GLN A 161 -11.83 11.10 -1.30
C GLN A 161 -12.21 9.91 -0.41
N LEU A 162 -12.02 9.98 0.91
CA LEU A 162 -12.51 8.94 1.82
C LEU A 162 -14.04 8.98 1.93
N ALA A 163 -14.66 7.81 1.89
CA ALA A 163 -16.05 7.60 2.30
C ALA A 163 -16.22 7.92 3.79
N ASP A 164 -17.47 8.14 4.21
CA ASP A 164 -17.76 8.19 5.65
C ASP A 164 -17.64 6.77 6.23
N GLY A 165 -16.95 6.63 7.36
CA GLY A 165 -16.44 5.35 7.86
C GLY A 165 -15.13 4.88 7.21
N GLY A 166 -14.62 5.63 6.22
CA GLY A 166 -13.40 5.27 5.50
C GLY A 166 -12.12 5.55 6.29
N ARG A 167 -11.03 4.87 5.93
CA ARG A 167 -9.70 5.06 6.53
C ARG A 167 -8.58 5.18 5.51
N LEU A 168 -7.62 6.06 5.79
CA LEU A 168 -6.36 6.15 5.07
C LEU A 168 -5.24 5.60 5.95
N VAL A 169 -4.42 4.70 5.41
CA VAL A 169 -3.23 4.16 6.07
C VAL A 169 -1.97 4.45 5.25
N CYS A 170 -0.90 4.84 5.93
CA CYS A 170 0.39 5.14 5.32
C CYS A 170 1.52 5.04 6.35
N VAL A 171 2.76 5.19 5.90
CA VAL A 171 3.87 5.57 6.78
C VAL A 171 4.08 7.07 6.62
N ARG A 172 4.02 7.83 7.71
CA ARG A 172 4.23 9.27 7.73
C ARG A 172 5.51 9.62 8.48
N GLU A 173 6.28 10.54 7.93
CA GLU A 173 7.41 11.14 8.65
C GLU A 173 6.91 12.20 9.64
N LYS A 174 7.30 12.04 10.91
CA LYS A 174 7.05 12.98 11.98
C LYS A 174 8.29 13.10 12.85
N ASP A 175 8.81 14.33 12.98
CA ASP A 175 10.00 14.63 13.78
C ASP A 175 11.24 13.78 13.40
N GLY A 176 11.40 13.47 12.10
CA GLY A 176 12.49 12.65 11.57
C GLY A 176 12.33 11.15 11.77
N VAL A 177 11.16 10.70 12.26
CA VAL A 177 10.84 9.28 12.46
C VAL A 177 9.66 8.90 11.59
N GLY A 178 9.80 7.81 10.83
CA GLY A 178 8.69 7.21 10.10
C GLY A 178 7.75 6.46 11.04
N ARG A 179 6.45 6.70 10.92
CA ARG A 179 5.41 6.05 11.72
C ARG A 179 4.27 5.59 10.84
N ALA A 180 3.82 4.36 11.04
CA ALA A 180 2.53 3.94 10.56
C ALA A 180 1.46 4.88 11.12
N HIS A 181 0.64 5.43 10.24
CA HIS A 181 -0.31 6.50 10.53
C HIS A 181 -1.64 6.15 9.88
N ILE A 182 -2.71 6.29 10.66
CA ILE A 182 -4.09 6.08 10.19
C ILE A 182 -4.91 7.34 10.39
N VAL A 183 -5.72 7.67 9.38
CA VAL A 183 -6.72 8.73 9.43
C VAL A 183 -8.08 8.10 9.15
N THR A 184 -9.03 8.25 10.06
CA THR A 184 -10.42 7.79 9.89
C THR A 184 -11.32 8.98 9.61
N ARG A 185 -12.37 8.76 8.80
CA ARG A 185 -13.43 9.74 8.55
C ARG A 185 -14.73 9.25 9.19
N GLU A 186 -15.31 10.05 10.07
CA GLU A 186 -16.60 9.76 10.73
C GLU A 186 -17.43 11.04 10.79
N ASP A 187 -18.69 11.00 10.35
CA ASP A 187 -19.61 12.13 10.32
C ASP A 187 -19.00 13.40 9.65
N GLY A 188 -18.20 13.19 8.59
CA GLY A 188 -17.49 14.26 7.89
C GLY A 188 -16.31 14.90 8.63
N GLN A 189 -15.95 14.38 9.80
CA GLN A 189 -14.76 14.78 10.55
C GLN A 189 -13.63 13.77 10.37
N PHE A 190 -12.39 14.23 10.57
CA PHE A 190 -11.20 13.38 10.45
C PHE A 190 -10.52 13.23 11.82
N ALA A 191 -10.26 11.99 12.21
CA ALA A 191 -9.42 11.66 13.36
C ALA A 191 -8.15 10.96 12.88
N ALA A 192 -7.01 11.25 13.51
CA ALA A 192 -5.72 10.71 13.10
C ALA A 192 -4.94 10.20 14.31
N ARG A 193 -4.25 9.07 14.16
CA ARG A 193 -3.36 8.53 15.20
C ARG A 193 -2.15 7.82 14.60
N ASP A 194 -1.05 7.86 15.34
CA ASP A 194 0.16 7.08 15.05
C ASP A 194 -0.02 5.67 15.65
N LEU A 195 0.48 4.65 14.95
CA LEU A 195 0.29 3.24 15.30
C LEU A 195 1.59 2.61 15.83
N PHE A 196 2.62 2.56 14.99
CA PHE A 196 3.93 1.99 15.31
C PHE A 196 5.02 2.67 14.48
N ASP A 197 6.27 2.62 14.94
CA ASP A 197 7.40 3.13 14.16
C ASP A 197 7.69 2.19 12.97
N ALA A 198 7.86 2.77 11.79
CA ALA A 198 8.11 2.05 10.55
C ALA A 198 8.97 2.92 9.64
N ASN A 199 10.02 2.36 9.05
CA ASN A 199 10.89 3.10 8.15
C ASN A 199 10.83 2.46 6.77
N VAL A 200 10.18 3.15 5.84
CA VAL A 200 10.07 2.73 4.44
C VAL A 200 10.57 3.86 3.54
N PRO A 201 11.04 3.57 2.33
CA PRO A 201 11.46 4.59 1.39
C PRO A 201 10.36 5.61 1.06
N PRO A 202 10.72 6.88 0.84
CA PRO A 202 9.77 7.92 0.44
C PRO A 202 9.16 7.62 -0.92
N ILE A 203 7.88 7.98 -1.07
CA ILE A 203 7.18 7.95 -2.34
C ILE A 203 7.16 9.35 -2.98
N PRO A 204 7.40 9.49 -4.30
CA PRO A 204 7.27 10.78 -4.98
C PRO A 204 5.86 11.38 -4.85
N GLY A 205 5.80 12.71 -4.81
CA GLY A 205 4.54 13.48 -4.76
C GLY A 205 4.10 13.93 -3.36
N PHE A 206 4.79 13.50 -2.30
CA PHE A 206 4.37 13.74 -0.90
C PHE A 206 5.37 14.52 -0.03
N ALA A 207 6.35 15.17 -0.65
CA ALA A 207 7.27 16.06 0.06
C ALA A 207 6.51 17.29 0.58
N LYS A 208 6.84 17.77 1.79
CA LYS A 208 6.29 19.04 2.27
C LYS A 208 6.70 20.16 1.33
N PRO A 209 5.80 21.10 1.03
CA PRO A 209 6.19 22.34 0.37
C PRO A 209 7.31 22.98 1.20
N ALA A 210 8.43 23.33 0.56
CA ALA A 210 9.52 24.02 1.25
C ALA A 210 8.95 25.27 1.92
N GLY A 211 8.98 25.31 3.25
CA GLY A 211 8.58 26.50 4.00
C GLY A 211 9.46 27.66 3.57
N PHE A 212 8.86 28.78 3.21
CA PHE A 212 9.62 30.00 2.93
C PHE A 212 10.41 30.38 4.18
N VAL A 213 11.74 30.29 4.10
CA VAL A 213 12.63 30.88 5.10
C VAL A 213 12.76 32.36 4.74
N PHE A 214 12.24 33.23 5.61
CA PHE A 214 12.38 34.69 5.50
C PHE A 214 13.77 35.16 5.94
#